data_AF-A0A962CH81-F1
#
_entry.id   AF-A0A962CH81-F1
#
_cell.length_a   1.000
_cell.length_b   1.000
_cell.length_c   1.000
_cell.angle_alpha   90.00
_cell.angle_beta   90.00
_cell.angle_gamma   90.00
#
_symmetry.space_group_name_H-M   'P 1'
#
loop_
_entity.id
_entity.type
_entity.pdbx_description
1 polymer ?
#
loop_
_entity_poly.entity_id
_entity_poly.type
_entity_poly.pdbx_seq_one_letter_code
_entity_poly.pdbx_strand_id
1 'polypeptide(L)'
;MRHADSTCGFICAWLTAFAMNSRAVLLTALAGAAIAGLAWFAAHQGSRTTSTNGKPVAESIPGQDGSVARTGAVDANHDLPTPASHEPVARLDEDRPFATARPDLEQRARNGDAHAATLLARTLSRCNHYVPSADSLLEQWVVDLAASGGSVTVNKEQLSPDETLSMLKLGYEQLNRDCRGVSGLNEADAPAKAFEWIERAAALGDADAQALYGQLAFATYEVRTAVANAEEIRERKRLALEYLQRSLARGDALALRVMSEHYTKGPLLAPDAQRAYAYLYAYSLTPRSQDLVPELLELLLAQTAHGLDPASLEQARESGRQLATCCQSLNGDGP
;
A
#
# COMPACT_ATOMS: atom_id res chain seq x y z
N MET A 1 38.84 -58.00 -35.47
CA MET A 1 37.83 -58.39 -34.46
C MET A 1 37.29 -57.13 -33.80
N ARG A 2 36.00 -56.84 -34.06
CA ARG A 2 34.99 -56.13 -33.25
C ARG A 2 35.28 -54.77 -32.58
N HIS A 3 34.43 -53.81 -32.99
CA HIS A 3 33.77 -52.71 -32.22
C HIS A 3 34.64 -51.52 -31.75
N ALA A 4 34.23 -50.25 -31.82
CA ALA A 4 32.92 -49.64 -32.12
C ALA A 4 33.07 -48.19 -32.62
N ASP A 5 32.03 -47.77 -33.34
CA ASP A 5 31.71 -46.46 -33.91
C ASP A 5 31.42 -45.33 -32.91
N SER A 6 31.31 -44.12 -33.47
CA SER A 6 30.32 -43.08 -33.15
C SER A 6 30.84 -41.83 -32.43
N THR A 7 31.25 -40.82 -33.20
CA THR A 7 31.23 -39.40 -32.81
C THR A 7 31.19 -38.51 -34.07
N CYS A 8 30.18 -38.67 -34.92
CA CYS A 8 29.94 -37.73 -36.01
C CYS A 8 28.44 -37.61 -36.28
N GLY A 9 27.80 -36.72 -35.53
CA GLY A 9 26.37 -36.45 -35.65
C GLY A 9 25.79 -36.06 -34.30
N PHE A 10 25.87 -34.77 -33.97
CA PHE A 10 24.91 -34.05 -33.09
C PHE A 10 25.27 -32.55 -32.94
N ILE A 11 26.29 -32.06 -33.67
CA ILE A 11 26.61 -30.62 -33.77
C ILE A 11 25.58 -29.85 -34.63
N CYS A 12 24.72 -30.53 -35.41
CA CYS A 12 23.65 -29.87 -36.18
C CYS A 12 22.33 -29.64 -35.42
N ALA A 13 22.20 -30.03 -34.14
CA ALA A 13 20.97 -29.86 -33.37
C ALA A 13 20.94 -28.60 -32.47
N TRP A 14 22.04 -27.84 -32.39
CA TRP A 14 22.19 -26.74 -31.43
C TRP A 14 21.87 -25.34 -31.98
N LEU A 15 21.65 -25.18 -33.30
CA LEU A 15 21.45 -23.85 -33.91
C LEU A 15 20.01 -23.53 -34.35
N THR A 16 19.05 -24.45 -34.18
CA THR A 16 17.63 -24.20 -34.46
C THR A 16 16.76 -24.04 -33.21
N ALA A 17 17.30 -24.32 -32.02
CA ALA A 17 16.58 -24.16 -30.75
C ALA A 17 16.63 -22.73 -30.15
N PHE A 18 17.45 -21.82 -30.71
CA PHE A 18 17.64 -20.47 -30.17
C PHE A 18 16.72 -19.40 -30.77
N ALA A 19 15.94 -19.73 -31.82
CA ALA A 19 15.07 -18.77 -32.50
C ALA A 19 13.57 -18.86 -32.12
N MET A 20 13.17 -19.83 -31.29
CA MET A 20 11.77 -20.03 -30.90
C MET A 20 11.47 -19.72 -29.42
N ASN A 21 12.44 -19.26 -28.63
CA ASN A 21 12.25 -19.02 -27.19
C ASN A 21 12.18 -17.54 -26.77
N SER A 22 12.27 -16.60 -27.72
CA SER A 22 12.30 -15.16 -27.44
C SER A 22 10.93 -14.56 -27.11
N ARG A 23 9.83 -15.23 -27.51
CA ARG A 23 8.45 -14.78 -27.21
C ARG A 23 7.94 -15.26 -25.85
N ALA A 24 8.38 -16.43 -25.38
CA ALA A 24 7.93 -17.00 -24.10
C ALA A 24 8.59 -16.33 -22.88
N VAL A 25 9.83 -15.84 -23.02
CA VAL A 25 10.56 -15.13 -21.96
C VAL A 25 10.06 -13.68 -21.78
N LEU A 26 9.58 -13.03 -22.86
CA LEU A 26 8.96 -11.70 -22.76
C LEU A 26 7.59 -11.73 -22.08
N LEU A 27 6.78 -12.75 -22.32
CA LEU A 27 5.44 -12.89 -21.72
C LEU A 27 5.49 -13.25 -20.22
N THR A 28 6.50 -14.00 -19.78
CA THR A 28 6.69 -14.31 -18.35
C THR A 28 7.28 -13.15 -17.55
N ALA A 29 8.12 -12.30 -18.15
CA ALA A 29 8.62 -11.08 -17.52
C ALA A 29 7.53 -9.99 -17.37
N LEU A 30 6.62 -9.87 -18.36
CA LEU A 30 5.50 -8.92 -18.32
C LEU A 30 4.38 -9.34 -17.35
N ALA A 31 4.14 -10.65 -17.20
CA ALA A 31 3.21 -11.16 -16.19
C ALA A 31 3.72 -11.00 -14.74
N GLY A 32 5.02 -10.86 -14.51
CA GLY A 32 5.56 -10.65 -13.16
C GLY A 32 5.51 -9.19 -12.68
N ALA A 33 5.77 -8.23 -13.59
CA ALA A 33 5.98 -6.83 -13.21
C ALA A 33 4.68 -5.98 -13.18
N ALA A 34 3.72 -6.24 -14.07
CA ALA A 34 2.43 -5.52 -14.06
C ALA A 34 1.48 -6.06 -12.97
N ILE A 35 1.67 -7.32 -12.56
CA ILE A 35 0.85 -8.00 -11.57
C ILE A 35 1.34 -7.68 -10.15
N ALA A 36 2.61 -7.43 -9.85
CA ALA A 36 3.03 -7.19 -8.46
C ALA A 36 2.42 -5.94 -7.79
N GLY A 37 2.20 -4.85 -8.54
CA GLY A 37 1.60 -3.61 -8.01
C GLY A 37 0.08 -3.66 -7.84
N LEU A 38 -0.63 -4.37 -8.73
CA LEU A 38 -2.09 -4.51 -8.70
C LEU A 38 -2.57 -5.83 -8.08
N ALA A 39 -1.72 -6.85 -8.01
CA ALA A 39 -2.00 -8.12 -7.36
C ALA A 39 -1.62 -8.16 -5.89
N TRP A 40 -0.96 -7.15 -5.32
CA TRP A 40 -1.12 -6.97 -3.88
C TRP A 40 -2.59 -6.68 -3.52
N PHE A 41 -3.30 -5.95 -4.39
CA PHE A 41 -4.72 -5.64 -4.26
C PHE A 41 -5.65 -6.79 -4.75
N ALA A 42 -5.22 -7.60 -5.73
CA ALA A 42 -6.00 -8.70 -6.29
C ALA A 42 -5.67 -10.11 -5.72
N ALA A 43 -4.43 -10.41 -5.33
CA ALA A 43 -4.00 -11.73 -4.83
C ALA A 43 -4.27 -11.97 -3.33
N HIS A 44 -5.03 -11.10 -2.67
CA HIS A 44 -5.66 -11.39 -1.37
C HIS A 44 -7.18 -11.62 -1.48
N GLN A 45 -7.72 -11.70 -2.69
CA GLN A 45 -9.08 -12.18 -2.95
C GLN A 45 -9.08 -13.70 -3.24
N GLY A 46 -9.45 -14.50 -2.23
CA GLY A 46 -9.76 -15.95 -2.36
C GLY A 46 -8.67 -16.84 -1.76
N SER A 47 -8.91 -17.77 -0.83
CA SER A 47 -10.06 -18.64 -0.65
C SER A 47 -10.35 -18.93 0.84
N ARG A 48 -11.56 -18.64 1.32
CA ARG A 48 -12.16 -19.40 2.44
C ARG A 48 -13.30 -20.21 1.88
N THR A 49 -13.05 -21.49 1.66
CA THR A 49 -14.10 -22.49 1.53
C THR A 49 -14.91 -22.49 2.83
N THR A 50 -16.23 -22.45 2.67
CA THR A 50 -17.21 -22.55 3.75
C THR A 50 -17.00 -23.82 4.56
N SER A 51 -16.62 -23.68 5.83
CA SER A 51 -16.84 -24.72 6.83
C SER A 51 -17.97 -24.27 7.75
N THR A 52 -19.10 -24.91 7.59
CA THR A 52 -20.27 -24.83 8.47
C THR A 52 -19.96 -25.52 9.79
N ASN A 53 -19.85 -24.76 10.89
CA ASN A 53 -20.40 -25.05 12.23
C ASN A 53 -19.59 -24.32 13.32
N GLY A 54 -20.21 -23.30 13.92
CA GLY A 54 -19.70 -22.67 15.13
C GLY A 54 -20.62 -21.52 15.55
N LYS A 55 -21.40 -21.72 16.63
CA LYS A 55 -22.29 -20.72 17.22
C LYS A 55 -21.53 -19.42 17.56
N PRO A 56 -22.13 -18.23 17.39
CA PRO A 56 -21.51 -16.99 17.83
C PRO A 56 -21.55 -16.90 19.36
N VAL A 57 -20.37 -16.70 19.97
CA VAL A 57 -20.24 -16.21 21.34
C VAL A 57 -20.22 -14.70 21.27
N ALA A 58 -21.19 -14.05 21.91
CA ALA A 58 -21.24 -12.61 22.06
C ALA A 58 -20.19 -12.17 23.09
N GLU A 59 -19.21 -11.38 22.67
CA GLU A 59 -18.28 -10.71 23.57
C GLU A 59 -18.76 -9.27 23.80
N SER A 60 -19.35 -9.08 24.97
CA SER A 60 -19.83 -7.80 25.49
C SER A 60 -18.65 -6.92 25.89
N ILE A 61 -18.55 -5.73 25.31
CA ILE A 61 -17.71 -4.64 25.84
C ILE A 61 -18.45 -4.05 27.07
N PRO A 62 -17.85 -4.03 28.28
CA PRO A 62 -18.49 -3.39 29.43
C PRO A 62 -18.51 -1.87 29.26
N GLY A 63 -19.69 -1.31 29.53
CA GLY A 63 -20.02 0.09 29.34
C GLY A 63 -19.41 1.05 30.35
N GLN A 64 -19.45 2.31 29.91
CA GLN A 64 -19.41 3.51 30.71
C GLN A 64 -20.56 3.53 31.72
N ASP A 65 -20.24 3.81 32.99
CA ASP A 65 -20.85 4.86 33.80
C ASP A 65 -20.28 4.81 35.23
N GLY A 66 -19.88 5.96 35.77
CA GLY A 66 -19.51 6.05 37.19
C GLY A 66 -18.55 7.19 37.53
N SER A 67 -19.12 8.29 38.01
CA SER A 67 -18.46 9.45 38.63
C SER A 67 -17.67 9.10 39.90
N VAL A 68 -16.79 10.05 40.28
CA VAL A 68 -16.14 10.31 41.58
C VAL A 68 -14.74 9.72 41.79
N ALA A 69 -13.70 10.56 41.70
CA ALA A 69 -12.97 11.08 42.86
C ALA A 69 -11.69 11.82 42.43
N ARG A 70 -11.54 13.04 42.93
CA ARG A 70 -10.40 13.94 42.71
C ARG A 70 -9.38 13.69 43.83
N THR A 71 -8.25 13.05 43.54
CA THR A 71 -7.05 13.09 44.41
C THR A 71 -5.79 12.67 43.64
N GLY A 72 -4.72 13.45 43.79
CA GLY A 72 -3.34 12.98 43.60
C GLY A 72 -2.68 13.44 42.31
N ALA A 73 -2.20 14.70 42.32
CA ALA A 73 -1.16 15.14 41.41
C ALA A 73 0.10 14.28 41.62
N VAL A 74 0.58 13.67 40.55
CA VAL A 74 1.96 13.18 40.44
C VAL A 74 2.53 13.83 39.19
N ASP A 75 3.49 14.71 39.42
CA ASP A 75 4.23 15.44 38.40
C ASP A 75 4.92 14.46 37.44
N ALA A 76 4.46 14.47 36.19
CA ALA A 76 5.16 13.89 35.06
C ALA A 76 5.45 14.98 34.03
N ASN A 77 6.28 15.95 34.44
CA ASN A 77 7.09 16.71 33.50
C ASN A 77 8.14 15.75 32.91
N HIS A 78 7.76 15.04 31.84
CA HIS A 78 8.72 14.65 30.83
C HIS A 78 8.54 15.62 29.67
N ASP A 79 9.49 16.54 29.57
CA ASP A 79 9.74 17.37 28.39
C ASP A 79 9.84 16.45 27.17
N LEU A 80 8.74 16.29 26.45
CA LEU A 80 8.78 15.82 25.08
C LEU A 80 9.48 16.94 24.28
N PRO A 81 10.52 16.63 23.49
CA PRO A 81 11.14 17.62 22.65
C PRO A 81 10.08 18.28 21.77
N THR A 82 9.95 19.60 21.87
CA THR A 82 9.20 20.40 20.92
C THR A 82 9.68 20.02 19.51
N PRO A 83 8.79 19.59 18.59
CA PRO A 83 9.20 19.31 17.23
C PRO A 83 9.80 20.58 16.65
N ALA A 84 11.03 20.46 16.13
CA ALA A 84 11.65 21.54 15.39
C ALA A 84 10.67 22.03 14.31
N SER A 85 10.46 23.34 14.31
CA SER A 85 9.81 24.08 13.23
C SER A 85 10.24 23.50 11.89
N HIS A 86 9.28 23.03 11.10
CA HIS A 86 9.49 22.59 9.74
C HIS A 86 9.93 23.80 8.90
N GLU A 87 11.21 24.14 8.93
CA GLU A 87 11.79 24.78 7.75
C GLU A 87 11.60 23.80 6.59
N PRO A 88 11.12 24.27 5.44
CA PRO A 88 11.03 23.44 4.25
C PRO A 88 12.47 23.10 3.85
N VAL A 89 12.96 21.95 4.32
CA VAL A 89 14.16 21.33 3.77
C VAL A 89 13.87 21.26 2.28
N ALA A 90 14.61 22.07 1.50
CA ALA A 90 14.47 22.10 0.07
C ALA A 90 14.40 20.64 -0.41
N ARG A 91 13.34 20.30 -1.16
CA ARG A 91 13.10 18.95 -1.70
C ARG A 91 14.16 18.67 -2.77
N LEU A 92 15.42 18.56 -2.36
CA LEU A 92 16.59 18.44 -3.23
C LEU A 92 16.60 17.12 -4.02
N ASP A 93 15.63 16.23 -3.77
CA ASP A 93 15.61 14.86 -4.27
C ASP A 93 14.40 14.49 -5.13
N GLU A 94 13.33 15.30 -5.17
CA GLU A 94 12.13 14.96 -5.97
C GLU A 94 12.38 15.07 -7.49
N ASP A 95 13.34 15.90 -7.89
CA ASP A 95 13.65 16.16 -9.31
C ASP A 95 14.77 15.26 -9.86
N ARG A 96 15.50 14.54 -9.00
CA ARG A 96 16.58 13.65 -9.42
C ARG A 96 16.05 12.23 -9.63
N PRO A 97 16.50 11.51 -10.69
CA PRO A 97 16.20 10.09 -10.82
C PRO A 97 16.62 9.32 -9.56
N PHE A 98 15.76 8.40 -9.09
CA PHE A 98 15.98 7.70 -7.81
C PHE A 98 17.32 6.97 -7.76
N ALA A 99 17.77 6.39 -8.87
CA ALA A 99 19.06 5.73 -8.96
C ALA A 99 20.23 6.65 -8.59
N THR A 100 20.14 7.94 -8.90
CA THR A 100 21.17 8.94 -8.57
C THR A 100 20.99 9.51 -7.16
N ALA A 101 19.74 9.70 -6.71
CA ALA A 101 19.44 10.23 -5.38
C ALA A 101 19.68 9.21 -4.25
N ARG A 102 19.53 7.92 -4.54
CA ARG A 102 19.52 6.86 -3.52
C ARG A 102 20.72 6.84 -2.58
N PRO A 103 22.00 6.91 -3.01
CA PRO A 103 23.12 6.87 -2.07
C PRO A 103 23.08 8.01 -1.03
N ASP A 104 22.63 9.18 -1.46
CA ASP A 104 22.46 10.36 -0.60
C ASP A 104 21.27 10.18 0.36
N LEU A 105 20.12 9.71 -0.15
CA LEU A 105 18.96 9.36 0.68
C LEU A 105 19.32 8.34 1.75
N GLU A 106 20.02 7.27 1.38
CA GLU A 106 20.46 6.24 2.33
C GLU A 106 21.40 6.81 3.39
N GLN A 107 22.30 7.72 3.00
CA GLN A 107 23.22 8.36 3.93
C GLN A 107 22.49 9.28 4.91
N ARG A 108 21.57 10.10 4.41
CA ARG A 108 20.72 10.98 5.23
C ARG A 108 19.84 10.17 6.18
N ALA A 109 19.20 9.12 5.67
CA ALA A 109 18.36 8.23 6.46
C ALA A 109 19.15 7.53 7.58
N ARG A 110 20.41 7.12 7.32
CA ARG A 110 21.32 6.61 8.37
C ARG A 110 21.69 7.67 9.41
N ASN A 111 21.71 8.93 9.01
CA ASN A 111 22.01 10.07 9.88
C ASN A 111 20.77 10.65 10.60
N GLY A 112 19.62 9.94 10.57
CA GLY A 112 18.42 10.35 11.29
C GLY A 112 17.44 11.23 10.50
N ASP A 113 17.64 11.40 9.19
CA ASP A 113 16.66 12.05 8.33
C ASP A 113 15.46 11.12 8.10
N ALA A 114 14.39 11.36 8.86
CA ALA A 114 13.19 10.54 8.81
C ALA A 114 12.48 10.62 7.45
N HIS A 115 12.50 11.78 6.79
CA HIS A 115 11.87 11.96 5.48
C HIS A 115 12.62 11.19 4.38
N ALA A 116 13.95 11.22 4.39
CA ALA A 116 14.77 10.42 3.46
C ALA A 116 14.50 8.92 3.65
N ALA A 117 14.36 8.46 4.90
CA ALA A 117 13.98 7.09 5.21
C ALA A 117 12.56 6.75 4.68
N THR A 118 11.58 7.65 4.87
CA THR A 118 10.22 7.48 4.31
C THR A 118 10.24 7.35 2.80
N LEU A 119 11.01 8.19 2.10
CA LEU A 119 11.12 8.15 0.64
C LEU A 119 11.72 6.82 0.16
N LEU A 120 12.82 6.36 0.79
CA LEU A 120 13.40 5.04 0.50
C LEU A 120 12.39 3.92 0.69
N ALA A 121 11.66 3.91 1.81
CA ALA A 121 10.66 2.90 2.10
C ALA A 121 9.55 2.87 1.05
N ARG A 122 9.01 4.03 0.68
CA ARG A 122 7.94 4.16 -0.32
C ARG A 122 8.41 3.71 -1.70
N THR A 123 9.59 4.14 -2.14
CA THR A 123 10.11 3.79 -3.46
C THR A 123 10.46 2.30 -3.54
N LEU A 124 11.12 1.74 -2.53
CA LEU A 124 11.46 0.32 -2.49
C LEU A 124 10.22 -0.57 -2.43
N SER A 125 9.19 -0.19 -1.68
CA SER A 125 7.97 -1.00 -1.57
C SER A 125 7.09 -0.93 -2.81
N ARG A 126 6.96 0.24 -3.45
CA ARG A 126 6.01 0.46 -4.55
C ARG A 126 6.60 0.34 -5.94
N CYS A 127 7.87 0.70 -6.11
CA CYS A 127 8.52 0.82 -7.43
C CYS A 127 9.54 -0.28 -7.71
N ASN A 128 9.71 -1.25 -6.80
CA ASN A 128 10.56 -2.40 -7.08
C ASN A 128 9.92 -3.26 -8.18
N HIS A 129 10.71 -3.62 -9.18
CA HIS A 129 10.29 -4.26 -10.44
C HIS A 129 9.38 -3.40 -11.33
N TYR A 130 9.18 -2.12 -11.02
CA TYR A 130 8.40 -1.24 -11.89
C TYR A 130 9.10 -1.07 -13.25
N VAL A 131 8.33 -1.30 -14.31
CA VAL A 131 8.73 -1.09 -15.69
C VAL A 131 7.61 -0.31 -16.39
N PRO A 132 7.90 0.88 -16.96
CA PRO A 132 6.95 1.60 -17.80
C PRO A 132 6.44 0.71 -18.94
N SER A 133 5.13 0.68 -19.14
CA SER A 133 4.43 -0.24 -20.01
C SER A 133 3.45 0.56 -20.85
N ALA A 134 3.31 0.18 -22.12
CA ALA A 134 2.33 0.78 -23.01
C ALA A 134 0.93 0.22 -22.72
N ASP A 135 -0.11 1.05 -22.95
CA ASP A 135 -1.52 0.66 -22.86
C ASP A 135 -1.85 -0.65 -23.58
N SER A 136 -1.23 -0.88 -24.74
CA SER A 136 -1.44 -2.08 -25.55
C SER A 136 -1.07 -3.37 -24.82
N LEU A 137 -0.13 -3.33 -23.86
CA LEU A 137 0.21 -4.48 -23.04
C LEU A 137 -0.87 -4.79 -22.02
N LEU A 138 -1.51 -3.76 -21.45
CA LEU A 138 -2.64 -3.92 -20.54
C LEU A 138 -3.86 -4.47 -21.30
N GLU A 139 -4.13 -3.94 -22.49
CA GLU A 139 -5.18 -4.42 -23.38
C GLU A 139 -4.99 -5.89 -23.74
N GLN A 140 -3.77 -6.27 -24.16
CA GLN A 140 -3.45 -7.67 -24.46
C GLN A 140 -3.64 -8.57 -23.25
N TRP A 141 -3.21 -8.13 -22.05
CA TRP A 141 -3.40 -8.90 -20.82
C TRP A 141 -4.88 -9.17 -20.52
N VAL A 142 -5.75 -8.17 -20.69
CA VAL A 142 -7.20 -8.33 -20.48
C VAL A 142 -7.80 -9.30 -21.51
N VAL A 143 -7.38 -9.20 -22.77
CA VAL A 143 -7.80 -10.14 -23.83
C VAL A 143 -7.38 -11.57 -23.47
N ASP A 144 -6.13 -11.78 -23.05
CA ASP A 144 -5.62 -13.11 -22.68
C ASP A 144 -6.33 -13.67 -21.45
N LEU A 145 -6.59 -12.83 -20.43
CA LEU A 145 -7.37 -13.19 -19.25
C LEU A 145 -8.77 -13.68 -19.66
N ALA A 146 -9.50 -12.89 -20.46
CA ALA A 146 -10.84 -13.24 -20.91
C ALA A 146 -10.85 -14.51 -21.78
N ALA A 147 -9.87 -14.67 -22.69
CA ALA A 147 -9.74 -15.85 -23.54
C ALA A 147 -9.49 -17.13 -22.73
N SER A 148 -8.80 -17.02 -21.59
CA SER A 148 -8.59 -18.13 -20.66
C SER A 148 -9.80 -18.45 -19.76
N GLY A 149 -10.92 -17.72 -19.91
CA GLY A 149 -12.08 -17.82 -19.03
C GLY A 149 -11.85 -17.18 -17.66
N GLY A 150 -10.75 -16.45 -17.48
CA GLY A 150 -10.46 -15.68 -16.28
C GLY A 150 -11.30 -14.41 -16.20
N SER A 151 -11.41 -13.87 -14.99
CA SER A 151 -12.08 -12.59 -14.77
C SER A 151 -11.60 -11.95 -13.48
N VAL A 152 -11.74 -10.63 -13.40
CA VAL A 152 -11.48 -9.89 -12.18
C VAL A 152 -12.78 -9.76 -11.39
N THR A 153 -12.70 -10.03 -10.09
CA THR A 153 -13.82 -9.84 -9.16
C THR A 153 -13.51 -8.69 -8.22
N VAL A 154 -14.47 -7.79 -8.04
CA VAL A 154 -14.42 -6.72 -7.04
C VAL A 154 -15.72 -6.79 -6.24
N ASN A 155 -15.61 -6.87 -4.91
CA ASN A 155 -16.77 -6.95 -4.01
C ASN A 155 -17.75 -8.09 -4.34
N LYS A 156 -17.21 -9.24 -4.81
CA LYS A 156 -17.96 -10.43 -5.28
C LYS A 156 -18.71 -10.25 -6.60
N GLU A 157 -18.56 -9.12 -7.27
CA GLU A 157 -19.09 -8.87 -8.60
C GLU A 157 -17.98 -9.08 -9.64
N GLN A 158 -18.31 -9.79 -10.71
CA GLN A 158 -17.40 -10.04 -11.81
C GLN A 158 -17.39 -8.80 -12.72
N LEU A 159 -16.20 -8.24 -12.95
CA LEU A 159 -16.03 -7.13 -13.86
C LEU A 159 -16.05 -7.62 -15.31
N SER A 160 -16.67 -6.83 -16.19
CA SER A 160 -16.50 -6.99 -17.63
C SER A 160 -15.05 -6.75 -18.05
N PRO A 161 -14.65 -7.19 -19.26
CA PRO A 161 -13.33 -6.87 -19.81
C PRO A 161 -13.04 -5.36 -19.85
N ASP A 162 -14.02 -4.54 -20.23
CA ASP A 162 -13.85 -3.09 -20.35
C ASP A 162 -13.68 -2.41 -18.98
N GLU A 163 -14.45 -2.85 -17.97
CA GLU A 163 -14.29 -2.37 -16.58
C GLU A 163 -12.95 -2.80 -16.00
N THR A 164 -12.53 -4.04 -16.29
CA THR A 164 -11.23 -4.56 -15.88
C THR A 164 -10.11 -3.70 -16.48
N LEU A 165 -10.14 -3.47 -17.80
CA LEU A 165 -9.15 -2.64 -18.48
C LEU A 165 -9.11 -1.23 -17.93
N SER A 166 -10.27 -0.61 -17.71
CA SER A 166 -10.36 0.75 -17.16
C SER A 166 -9.73 0.83 -15.77
N MET A 167 -10.03 -0.12 -14.88
CA MET A 167 -9.44 -0.20 -13.54
C MET A 167 -7.91 -0.38 -13.60
N LEU A 168 -7.42 -1.25 -14.49
CA LEU A 168 -5.98 -1.45 -14.66
C LEU A 168 -5.28 -0.19 -15.17
N LYS A 169 -5.85 0.48 -16.17
CA LYS A 169 -5.27 1.72 -16.73
C LYS A 169 -5.15 2.80 -15.66
N LEU A 170 -6.19 3.02 -14.86
CA LEU A 170 -6.16 3.99 -13.76
C LEU A 170 -5.11 3.65 -12.69
N GLY A 171 -5.05 2.38 -12.27
CA GLY A 171 -4.04 1.93 -11.30
C GLY A 171 -2.62 2.04 -11.86
N TYR A 172 -2.45 1.75 -13.15
CA TYR A 172 -1.16 1.86 -13.82
C TYR A 172 -0.73 3.32 -14.03
N GLU A 173 -1.66 4.22 -14.35
CA GLU A 173 -1.40 5.65 -14.41
C GLU A 173 -0.93 6.18 -13.05
N GLN A 174 -1.59 5.78 -11.97
CA GLN A 174 -1.16 6.11 -10.62
C GLN A 174 0.26 5.60 -10.34
N LEU A 175 0.56 4.36 -10.70
CA LEU A 175 1.90 3.79 -10.53
C LEU A 175 2.95 4.53 -11.36
N ASN A 176 2.62 4.93 -12.59
CA ASN A 176 3.50 5.72 -13.45
C ASN A 176 3.81 7.09 -12.83
N ARG A 177 2.83 7.72 -12.18
CA ARG A 177 3.01 8.97 -11.43
C ARG A 177 3.92 8.77 -10.22
N ASP A 178 3.64 7.75 -9.43
CA ASP A 178 4.35 7.44 -8.19
C ASP A 178 5.81 7.00 -8.41
N CYS A 179 6.06 6.29 -9.51
CA CYS A 179 7.37 5.74 -9.85
C CYS A 179 8.07 6.51 -10.98
N ARG A 180 7.64 7.74 -11.27
CA ARG A 180 8.30 8.61 -12.23
C ARG A 180 9.76 8.83 -11.82
N GLY A 181 10.68 8.62 -12.77
CA GLY A 181 12.12 8.74 -12.50
C GLY A 181 12.74 7.54 -11.75
N VAL A 182 11.97 6.48 -11.50
CA VAL A 182 12.45 5.20 -10.99
C VAL A 182 12.55 4.21 -12.15
N SER A 183 13.75 3.69 -12.43
CA SER A 183 13.97 2.71 -13.49
C SER A 183 15.00 1.67 -13.05
N GLY A 184 14.76 0.40 -13.40
CA GLY A 184 15.72 -0.68 -13.14
C GLY A 184 15.87 -1.06 -11.66
N LEU A 185 14.97 -0.63 -10.79
CA LEU A 185 14.93 -1.05 -9.40
C LEU A 185 14.46 -2.52 -9.35
N ASN A 186 15.36 -3.42 -8.96
CA ASN A 186 15.11 -4.86 -8.93
C ASN A 186 15.90 -5.48 -7.77
N GLU A 187 15.43 -5.22 -6.55
CA GLU A 187 16.02 -5.73 -5.32
C GLU A 187 15.24 -6.91 -4.77
N ALA A 188 15.93 -8.03 -4.56
CA ALA A 188 15.35 -9.24 -4.00
C ALA A 188 14.73 -9.00 -2.61
N ASP A 189 15.45 -8.26 -1.74
CA ASP A 189 15.02 -8.01 -0.36
C ASP A 189 14.31 -6.66 -0.18
N ALA A 190 13.73 -6.11 -1.25
CA ALA A 190 13.08 -4.79 -1.21
C ALA A 190 11.99 -4.68 -0.12
N PRO A 191 11.12 -5.69 0.13
CA PRO A 191 10.12 -5.59 1.20
C PRO A 191 10.74 -5.45 2.59
N ALA A 192 11.81 -6.21 2.88
CA ALA A 192 12.51 -6.14 4.16
C ALA A 192 13.19 -4.78 4.35
N LYS A 193 13.94 -4.31 3.33
CA LYS A 193 14.60 -2.99 3.37
C LYS A 193 13.59 -1.85 3.47
N ALA A 194 12.47 -1.93 2.75
CA ALA A 194 11.41 -0.93 2.84
C ALA A 194 10.84 -0.87 4.26
N PHE A 195 10.64 -2.01 4.90
CA PHE A 195 10.19 -2.07 6.28
C PHE A 195 11.23 -1.49 7.27
N GLU A 196 12.51 -1.81 7.14
CA GLU A 196 13.55 -1.23 7.99
C GLU A 196 13.57 0.31 7.93
N TRP A 197 13.41 0.87 6.74
CA TRP A 197 13.37 2.32 6.57
C TRP A 197 12.09 2.94 7.13
N ILE A 198 10.92 2.35 6.91
CA ILE A 198 9.67 2.91 7.43
C ILE A 198 9.60 2.82 8.95
N GLU A 199 10.12 1.75 9.54
CA GLU A 199 10.15 1.57 10.99
C GLU A 199 11.02 2.64 11.64
N ARG A 200 12.20 2.90 11.09
CA ARG A 200 13.07 3.98 11.54
C ARG A 200 12.39 5.35 11.41
N ALA A 201 11.82 5.64 10.25
CA ALA A 201 11.16 6.93 9.99
C ALA A 201 9.95 7.17 10.92
N ALA A 202 9.12 6.16 11.12
CA ALA A 202 7.94 6.24 11.99
C ALA A 202 8.34 6.45 13.46
N ALA A 203 9.40 5.77 13.92
CA ALA A 203 9.96 5.96 15.26
C ALA A 203 10.55 7.35 15.47
N LEU A 204 11.16 7.94 14.43
CA LEU A 204 11.64 9.33 14.43
C LEU A 204 10.51 10.36 14.35
N GLY A 205 9.28 9.93 14.11
CA GLY A 205 8.11 10.79 14.15
C GLY A 205 7.70 11.40 12.81
N ASP A 206 8.20 10.92 11.68
CA ASP A 206 7.72 11.34 10.37
C ASP A 206 6.26 10.92 10.17
N ALA A 207 5.38 11.88 9.85
CA ALA A 207 3.94 11.66 9.84
C ALA A 207 3.51 10.69 8.70
N ASP A 208 4.14 10.81 7.54
CA ASP A 208 3.92 9.91 6.40
C ASP A 208 4.33 8.48 6.76
N ALA A 209 5.51 8.31 7.37
CA ALA A 209 5.95 7.00 7.81
C ALA A 209 5.05 6.39 8.87
N GLN A 210 4.56 7.21 9.80
CA GLN A 210 3.61 6.78 10.80
C GLN A 210 2.29 6.31 10.16
N ALA A 211 1.80 7.01 9.13
CA ALA A 211 0.63 6.56 8.38
C ALA A 211 0.88 5.24 7.64
N LEU A 212 2.05 5.10 7.00
CA LEU A 212 2.36 3.96 6.13
C LEU A 212 2.90 2.73 6.85
N TYR A 213 3.33 2.84 8.12
CA TYR A 213 3.93 1.75 8.86
C TYR A 213 3.09 0.47 8.79
N GLY A 214 1.77 0.58 9.02
CA GLY A 214 0.84 -0.56 9.00
C GLY A 214 0.72 -1.28 7.65
N GLN A 215 1.04 -0.62 6.55
CA GLN A 215 1.01 -1.21 5.20
C GLN A 215 2.25 -2.08 4.94
N LEU A 216 3.39 -1.69 5.50
CA LEU A 216 4.67 -2.35 5.29
C LEU A 216 5.04 -3.32 6.42
N ALA A 217 4.50 -3.12 7.63
CA ALA A 217 4.81 -3.92 8.82
C ALA A 217 4.53 -5.41 8.68
N PHE A 218 3.69 -5.79 7.72
CA PHE A 218 3.32 -7.18 7.47
C PHE A 218 3.81 -7.72 6.13
N ALA A 219 4.47 -6.90 5.31
CA ALA A 219 4.91 -7.28 3.97
C ALA A 219 5.97 -8.40 3.97
N THR A 220 6.63 -8.63 5.11
CA THR A 220 7.67 -9.65 5.28
C THR A 220 7.15 -10.98 5.86
N TYR A 221 5.87 -11.08 6.22
CA TYR A 221 5.32 -12.30 6.82
C TYR A 221 4.59 -13.17 5.79
N GLU A 222 4.90 -14.46 5.80
CA GLU A 222 4.06 -15.45 5.15
C GLU A 222 3.01 -16.00 6.12
N VAL A 223 1.82 -16.32 5.60
CA VAL A 223 0.73 -16.94 6.38
C VAL A 223 1.20 -18.19 7.14
N ARG A 224 2.08 -18.98 6.52
CA ARG A 224 2.62 -20.22 7.11
C ARG A 224 3.55 -19.98 8.30
N THR A 225 4.20 -18.81 8.36
CA THR A 225 5.14 -18.46 9.44
C THR A 225 4.53 -17.50 10.45
N ALA A 226 3.29 -17.02 10.22
CA ALA A 226 2.62 -16.07 11.09
C ALA A 226 2.44 -16.58 12.53
N VAL A 227 2.17 -17.88 12.73
CA VAL A 227 2.02 -18.46 14.09
C VAL A 227 3.32 -18.40 14.88
N ALA A 228 4.46 -18.65 14.22
CA ALA A 228 5.77 -18.57 14.85
C ALA A 228 6.14 -17.13 15.26
N ASN A 229 5.59 -16.13 14.56
CA ASN A 229 5.83 -14.71 14.80
C ASN A 229 4.63 -14.01 15.46
N ALA A 230 3.73 -14.76 16.12
CA ALA A 230 2.45 -14.21 16.57
C ALA A 230 2.57 -13.03 17.54
N GLU A 231 3.57 -13.05 18.44
CA GLU A 231 3.81 -11.94 19.37
C GLU A 231 4.32 -10.69 18.64
N GLU A 232 5.28 -10.87 17.74
CA GLU A 232 5.81 -9.75 16.95
C GLU A 232 4.72 -9.13 16.06
N ILE A 233 3.87 -9.95 15.43
CA ILE A 233 2.73 -9.48 14.65
C ILE A 233 1.73 -8.70 15.52
N ARG A 234 1.46 -9.17 16.76
CA ARG A 234 0.60 -8.43 17.70
C ARG A 234 1.19 -7.06 18.03
N GLU A 235 2.48 -7.01 18.33
CA GLU A 235 3.15 -5.76 18.68
C GLU A 235 3.19 -4.79 17.50
N ARG A 236 3.54 -5.26 16.31
CA ARG A 236 3.51 -4.45 15.09
C ARG A 236 2.10 -3.92 14.77
N LYS A 237 1.05 -4.72 15.01
CA LYS A 237 -0.33 -4.26 14.88
C LYS A 237 -0.68 -3.17 15.88
N ARG A 238 -0.23 -3.29 17.13
CA ARG A 238 -0.40 -2.25 18.16
C ARG A 238 0.30 -0.95 17.75
N LEU A 239 1.57 -1.03 17.35
CA LEU A 239 2.37 0.12 16.88
C LEU A 239 1.77 0.76 15.63
N ALA A 240 1.29 -0.03 14.67
CA ALA A 240 0.67 0.49 13.46
C ALA A 240 -0.58 1.34 13.76
N LEU A 241 -1.44 0.90 14.67
CA LEU A 241 -2.61 1.67 15.10
C LEU A 241 -2.19 2.95 15.84
N GLU A 242 -1.21 2.86 16.73
CA GLU A 242 -0.68 4.01 17.47
C GLU A 242 -0.07 5.06 16.53
N TYR A 243 0.78 4.64 15.59
CA TYR A 243 1.37 5.53 14.61
C TYR A 243 0.33 6.15 13.69
N LEU A 244 -0.63 5.37 13.19
CA LEU A 244 -1.69 5.91 12.34
C LEU A 244 -2.54 6.95 13.07
N GLN A 245 -2.82 6.75 14.37
CA GLN A 245 -3.51 7.75 15.21
C GLN A 245 -2.65 9.00 15.44
N ARG A 246 -1.35 8.86 15.69
CA ARG A 246 -0.43 10.01 15.85
C ARG A 246 -0.32 10.83 14.56
N SER A 247 -0.28 10.17 13.41
CA SER A 247 -0.25 10.82 12.10
C SER A 247 -1.53 11.64 11.86
N LEU A 248 -2.72 11.07 12.14
CA LEU A 248 -4.00 11.81 12.10
C LEU A 248 -4.04 12.99 13.07
N ALA A 249 -3.59 12.80 14.32
CA ALA A 249 -3.58 13.85 15.33
C ALA A 249 -2.69 15.04 14.96
N ARG A 250 -1.70 14.81 14.10
CA ARG A 250 -0.82 15.82 13.51
C ARG A 250 -1.35 16.39 12.21
N GLY A 251 -2.57 16.05 11.81
CA GLY A 251 -3.21 16.58 10.60
C GLY A 251 -2.66 16.04 9.29
N ASP A 252 -1.97 14.89 9.30
CA ASP A 252 -1.53 14.26 8.06
C ASP A 252 -2.71 13.60 7.33
N ALA A 253 -3.08 14.19 6.19
CA ALA A 253 -4.14 13.71 5.34
C ALA A 253 -3.87 12.30 4.77
N LEU A 254 -2.62 11.85 4.64
CA LEU A 254 -2.32 10.50 4.17
C LEU A 254 -2.91 9.44 5.10
N ALA A 255 -2.90 9.70 6.41
CA ALA A 255 -3.49 8.79 7.38
C ALA A 255 -5.00 8.60 7.19
N LEU A 256 -5.72 9.58 6.62
CA LEU A 256 -7.13 9.42 6.24
C LEU A 256 -7.28 8.35 5.15
N ARG A 257 -6.47 8.41 4.09
CA ARG A 257 -6.48 7.38 3.03
C ARG A 257 -6.12 6.01 3.58
N VAL A 258 -5.07 5.92 4.40
CA VAL A 258 -4.62 4.65 4.98
C VAL A 258 -5.68 4.06 5.93
N MET A 259 -6.37 4.89 6.71
CA MET A 259 -7.51 4.44 7.53
C MET A 259 -8.63 3.84 6.66
N SER A 260 -9.00 4.49 5.56
CA SER A 260 -9.99 3.96 4.62
C SER A 260 -9.59 2.58 4.10
N GLU A 261 -8.34 2.40 3.70
CA GLU A 261 -7.83 1.13 3.19
C GLU A 261 -7.90 0.02 4.24
N HIS A 262 -7.59 0.34 5.50
CA HIS A 262 -7.71 -0.61 6.61
C HIS A 262 -9.16 -0.97 6.94
N TYR A 263 -10.09 -0.02 6.93
CA TYR A 263 -11.53 -0.31 7.07
C TYR A 263 -12.13 -1.03 5.86
N THR A 264 -11.50 -0.91 4.69
CA THR A 264 -11.93 -1.65 3.50
C THR A 264 -11.50 -3.11 3.62
N LYS A 265 -10.18 -3.38 3.64
CA LYS A 265 -9.62 -4.74 3.51
C LYS A 265 -8.28 -4.95 4.23
N GLY A 266 -7.90 -4.12 5.20
CA GLY A 266 -6.56 -4.19 5.81
C GLY A 266 -6.46 -5.02 7.11
N PRO A 267 -5.23 -5.32 7.58
CA PRO A 267 -5.00 -6.19 8.73
C PRO A 267 -5.24 -5.53 10.10
N LEU A 268 -5.35 -4.19 10.13
CA LEU A 268 -5.41 -3.43 11.37
C LEU A 268 -6.81 -3.36 11.97
N LEU A 269 -7.82 -3.11 11.14
CA LEU A 269 -9.18 -2.73 11.56
C LEU A 269 -10.19 -3.77 11.06
N ALA A 270 -11.29 -3.91 11.80
CA ALA A 270 -12.42 -4.69 11.32
C ALA A 270 -13.05 -3.96 10.11
N PRO A 271 -13.47 -4.68 9.06
CA PRO A 271 -14.11 -4.04 7.91
C PRO A 271 -15.36 -3.25 8.30
N ASP A 272 -15.45 -2.01 7.81
CA ASP A 272 -16.58 -1.11 8.04
C ASP A 272 -16.71 -0.17 6.84
N ALA A 273 -17.68 -0.42 5.97
CA ALA A 273 -17.85 0.32 4.71
C ALA A 273 -18.18 1.81 4.95
N GLN A 274 -18.96 2.11 5.98
CA GLN A 274 -19.35 3.49 6.29
C GLN A 274 -18.14 4.29 6.77
N ARG A 275 -17.31 3.71 7.64
CA ARG A 275 -16.05 4.34 8.05
C ARG A 275 -15.05 4.42 6.92
N ALA A 276 -14.89 3.37 6.12
CA ALA A 276 -14.01 3.39 4.95
C ALA A 276 -14.34 4.57 4.03
N TYR A 277 -15.62 4.71 3.66
CA TYR A 277 -16.08 5.83 2.86
C TYR A 277 -15.84 7.18 3.54
N ALA A 278 -16.19 7.32 4.83
CA ALA A 278 -16.01 8.58 5.57
C ALA A 278 -14.55 9.05 5.56
N TYR A 279 -13.60 8.14 5.79
CA TYR A 279 -12.17 8.46 5.76
C TYR A 279 -11.66 8.81 4.35
N LEU A 280 -12.08 8.07 3.31
CA LEU A 280 -11.69 8.39 1.94
C LEU A 280 -12.29 9.70 1.44
N TYR A 281 -13.54 9.97 1.82
CA TYR A 281 -14.20 11.24 1.54
C TYR A 281 -13.52 12.39 2.30
N ALA A 282 -13.10 12.18 3.55
CA ALA A 282 -12.30 13.18 4.27
C ALA A 282 -10.98 13.47 3.52
N TYR A 283 -10.29 12.43 3.04
CA TYR A 283 -9.07 12.57 2.25
C TYR A 283 -9.30 13.37 0.95
N SER A 284 -10.41 13.12 0.24
CA SER A 284 -10.74 13.81 -1.01
C SER A 284 -10.98 15.32 -0.84
N LEU A 285 -11.31 15.75 0.38
CA LEU A 285 -11.48 17.16 0.73
C LEU A 285 -10.15 17.87 1.08
N THR A 286 -9.03 17.17 1.09
CA THR A 286 -7.71 17.74 1.42
C THR A 286 -6.91 18.05 0.15
N PRO A 287 -5.95 19.00 0.18
CA PRO A 287 -5.03 19.23 -0.94
C PRO A 287 -4.24 17.97 -1.34
N ARG A 288 -3.97 17.09 -0.36
CA ARG A 288 -3.23 15.85 -0.56
C ARG A 288 -3.96 14.82 -1.43
N SER A 289 -5.25 15.00 -1.69
CA SER A 289 -5.99 14.18 -2.66
C SER A 289 -5.37 14.18 -4.07
N GLN A 290 -4.59 15.21 -4.39
CA GLN A 290 -3.84 15.33 -5.66
C GLN A 290 -2.72 14.28 -5.80
N ASP A 291 -2.32 13.61 -4.72
CA ASP A 291 -1.41 12.46 -4.79
C ASP A 291 -2.03 11.33 -5.64
N LEU A 292 -3.36 11.25 -5.70
CA LEU A 292 -4.08 10.31 -6.56
C LEU A 292 -4.46 10.91 -7.92
N VAL A 293 -4.51 10.05 -8.94
CA VAL A 293 -5.22 10.34 -10.20
C VAL A 293 -6.70 10.63 -9.84
N PRO A 294 -7.29 11.74 -10.28
CA PRO A 294 -8.66 12.12 -9.90
C PRO A 294 -9.68 11.02 -10.18
N GLU A 295 -9.61 10.41 -11.35
CA GLU A 295 -10.49 9.33 -11.79
C GLU A 295 -10.32 8.07 -10.92
N LEU A 296 -9.09 7.81 -10.44
CA LEU A 296 -8.84 6.73 -9.48
C LEU A 296 -9.48 7.04 -8.12
N LEU A 297 -9.39 8.28 -7.63
CA LEU A 297 -10.04 8.69 -6.39
C LEU A 297 -11.57 8.57 -6.49
N GLU A 298 -12.17 8.97 -7.61
CA GLU A 298 -13.61 8.79 -7.87
C GLU A 298 -13.99 7.31 -7.88
N LEU A 299 -13.20 6.46 -8.53
CA LEU A 299 -13.41 5.01 -8.53
C LEU A 299 -13.36 4.44 -7.10
N LEU A 300 -12.37 4.83 -6.30
CA LEU A 300 -12.23 4.37 -4.92
C LEU A 300 -13.41 4.84 -4.03
N LEU A 301 -13.90 6.07 -4.23
CA LEU A 301 -15.08 6.59 -3.54
C LEU A 301 -16.34 5.80 -3.94
N ALA A 302 -16.51 5.48 -5.23
CA ALA A 302 -17.62 4.65 -5.69
C ALA A 302 -17.55 3.23 -5.10
N GLN A 303 -16.35 2.63 -5.06
CA GLN A 303 -16.15 1.29 -4.51
C GLN A 303 -16.41 1.22 -3.00
N THR A 304 -15.99 2.24 -2.24
CA THR A 304 -16.23 2.30 -0.78
C THR A 304 -17.68 2.64 -0.44
N ALA A 305 -18.39 3.32 -1.33
CA ALA A 305 -19.83 3.57 -1.20
C ALA A 305 -20.70 2.35 -1.54
N HIS A 306 -20.14 1.34 -2.22
CA HIS A 306 -20.89 0.15 -2.64
C HIS A 306 -21.53 -0.54 -1.43
N GLY A 307 -22.84 -0.79 -1.51
CA GLY A 307 -23.62 -1.41 -0.44
C GLY A 307 -24.09 -0.47 0.67
N LEU A 308 -23.73 0.82 0.65
CA LEU A 308 -24.32 1.82 1.55
C LEU A 308 -25.65 2.33 1.01
N ASP A 309 -26.66 2.41 1.87
CA ASP A 309 -27.90 3.11 1.55
C ASP A 309 -27.69 4.65 1.56
N PRO A 310 -28.62 5.44 0.98
CA PRO A 310 -28.46 6.88 0.89
C PRO A 310 -28.30 7.59 2.24
N ALA A 311 -28.93 7.09 3.31
CA ALA A 311 -28.84 7.69 4.64
C ALA A 311 -27.46 7.45 5.28
N SER A 312 -26.95 6.22 5.16
CA SER A 312 -25.63 5.81 5.62
C SER A 312 -24.52 6.54 4.86
N LEU A 313 -24.70 6.73 3.55
CA LEU A 313 -23.77 7.50 2.72
C LEU A 313 -23.72 8.97 3.14
N GLU A 314 -24.86 9.61 3.42
CA GLU A 314 -24.87 11.00 3.88
C GLU A 314 -24.27 11.14 5.29
N GLN A 315 -24.55 10.18 6.19
CA GLN A 315 -23.89 10.15 7.50
C GLN A 315 -22.37 9.99 7.38
N ALA A 316 -21.90 9.14 6.45
CA ALA A 316 -20.48 8.97 6.17
C ALA A 316 -19.85 10.25 5.62
N ARG A 317 -20.54 10.98 4.73
CA ARG A 317 -20.10 12.29 4.23
C ARG A 317 -19.99 13.32 5.35
N GLU A 318 -20.97 13.37 6.24
CA GLU A 318 -20.93 14.29 7.38
C GLU A 318 -19.77 13.96 8.32
N SER A 319 -19.57 12.68 8.64
CA SER A 319 -18.39 12.23 9.39
C SER A 319 -17.08 12.57 8.66
N GLY A 320 -17.04 12.40 7.34
CA GLY A 320 -15.87 12.74 6.53
C GLY A 320 -15.56 14.24 6.50
N ARG A 321 -16.58 15.11 6.45
CA ARG A 321 -16.41 16.58 6.60
C ARG A 321 -15.79 16.93 7.95
N GLN A 322 -16.25 16.29 9.03
CA GLN A 322 -15.70 16.49 10.37
C GLN A 322 -14.26 15.98 10.46
N LEU A 323 -13.98 14.79 9.93
CA LEU A 323 -12.63 14.22 9.90
C LEU A 323 -11.66 15.12 9.13
N ALA A 324 -12.06 15.68 7.99
CA ALA A 324 -11.21 16.54 7.17
C ALA A 324 -10.71 17.81 7.91
N THR A 325 -11.40 18.26 8.96
CA THR A 325 -10.98 19.42 9.76
C THR A 325 -9.61 19.22 10.44
N CYS A 326 -9.20 17.97 10.73
CA CYS A 326 -7.86 17.65 11.27
C CYS A 326 -6.73 18.26 10.45
N CYS A 327 -6.97 18.35 9.15
CA CYS A 327 -5.96 18.39 8.13
C CYS A 327 -6.07 19.68 7.29
N GLN A 328 -6.98 20.59 7.69
CA GLN A 328 -7.17 21.91 7.10
C GLN A 328 -6.46 23.03 7.89
N SER A 329 -6.22 22.84 9.20
CA SER A 329 -5.66 23.88 10.09
C SER A 329 -4.16 24.13 9.92
N LEU A 330 -3.42 23.26 9.23
CA LEU A 330 -1.98 23.40 9.01
C LEU A 330 -1.60 24.30 7.83
N ASN A 331 -2.58 24.73 7.04
CA ASN A 331 -2.39 25.71 5.96
C ASN A 331 -2.74 27.15 6.40
N GLY A 332 -3.03 27.36 7.69
CA GLY A 332 -3.22 28.69 8.23
C GLY A 332 -1.86 29.31 8.53
N ASP A 333 -1.41 30.21 7.65
CA ASP A 333 -0.56 31.33 8.05
C ASP A 333 -1.16 31.93 9.33
N GLY A 334 -0.54 31.62 10.47
CA GLY A 334 -0.88 32.27 11.73
C GLY A 334 -0.57 33.78 11.62
N PRO A 335 -1.38 34.64 12.24
CA PRO A 335 -1.20 36.09 12.19
C PRO A 335 0.17 36.57 12.69
#